data_AF-A0A8T6XU20-F1
#
_entry.id   AF-A0A8T6XU20-F1
#
_cell.length_a   1.000
_cell.length_b   1.000
_cell.length_c   1.000
_cell.angle_alpha   90.00
_cell.angle_beta   90.00
_cell.angle_gamma   90.00
#
_symmetry.space_group_name_H-M   'P 1'
#
loop_
_entity.id
_entity.type
_entity.pdbx_description
1 polymer ?
#
loop_
_entity_poly.entity_id
_entity_poly.type
_entity_poly.pdbx_seq_one_letter_code
_entity_poly.pdbx_strand_id
1 'polypeptide(L)'
;MDIPDYLTDPNPDKQEWIKRHILTKKWELRRVVEELEYVAEQYQMKKKYQGSKKDLDVLKSELRALLQRAYDLAIEIRDLT
;
A
#
# COMPACT_ATOMS: atom_id res chain seq x y z
N MET A 1 10.00 47.01 1.47
CA MET A 1 9.09 45.87 1.63
C MET A 1 9.92 44.64 1.40
N ASP A 2 10.25 43.91 2.46
CA ASP A 2 10.88 42.59 2.36
C ASP A 2 9.95 41.67 1.58
N ILE A 3 10.46 41.14 0.46
CA ILE A 3 9.79 40.11 -0.31
C ILE A 3 9.86 38.85 0.57
N PRO A 4 8.73 38.24 0.94
CA PRO A 4 8.76 37.11 1.83
C PRO A 4 9.46 35.91 1.19
N ASP A 5 10.34 35.28 1.96
CA ASP A 5 11.31 34.24 1.62
C ASP A 5 10.76 32.93 1.01
N TYR A 6 9.44 32.83 0.77
CA TYR A 6 8.85 31.69 0.07
C TYR A 6 8.88 31.82 -1.47
N LEU A 7 9.34 32.96 -2.00
CA LEU A 7 9.62 33.14 -3.43
C LEU A 7 11.04 32.69 -3.83
N THR A 8 11.86 32.26 -2.86
CA THR A 8 13.29 31.94 -3.01
C THR A 8 13.61 30.45 -2.86
N ASP A 9 12.63 29.54 -3.00
CA ASP A 9 12.86 28.09 -2.98
C ASP A 9 12.74 27.47 -4.40
N PRO A 10 13.86 27.07 -5.04
CA PRO A 10 13.91 26.70 -6.46
C PRO A 10 13.51 25.23 -6.74
N ASN A 11 12.50 24.67 -6.07
CA ASN A 11 12.01 23.31 -6.41
C ASN A 11 10.50 23.06 -6.15
N PRO A 12 9.58 23.87 -6.73
CA PRO A 12 8.16 23.55 -6.72
C PRO A 12 7.87 22.17 -7.37
N ASP A 13 8.59 21.82 -8.44
CA ASP A 13 8.45 20.54 -9.15
C ASP A 13 8.77 19.31 -8.29
N LYS A 14 9.84 19.35 -7.47
CA LYS A 14 10.23 18.20 -6.65
C LYS A 14 9.27 17.96 -5.51
N GLN A 15 8.80 19.01 -4.83
CA GLN A 15 7.82 18.86 -3.75
C GLN A 15 6.46 18.40 -4.30
N GLU A 16 6.05 18.89 -5.48
CA GLU A 16 4.81 18.46 -6.11
C GLU A 16 4.92 17.01 -6.63
N TRP A 17 6.08 16.62 -7.16
CA TRP A 17 6.37 15.23 -7.54
C TRP A 17 6.33 14.28 -6.34
N ILE A 18 6.97 14.63 -5.21
CA ILE A 18 6.91 13.83 -3.98
C ILE A 18 5.46 13.67 -3.49
N LYS A 19 4.68 14.75 -3.47
CA LYS A 19 3.25 14.70 -3.07
C LYS A 19 2.43 13.78 -3.98
N ARG A 20 2.60 13.89 -5.31
CA ARG A 20 1.92 13.01 -6.27
C ARG A 20 2.36 11.55 -6.10
N HIS A 21 3.65 11.32 -5.87
CA HIS A 21 4.19 9.98 -5.66
C HIS A 21 3.65 9.32 -4.38
N ILE A 22 3.61 10.06 -3.27
CA ILE A 22 2.98 9.61 -2.02
C ILE A 22 1.50 9.29 -2.23
N LEU A 23 0.76 10.15 -2.96
CA LEU A 23 -0.66 9.90 -3.26
C LEU A 23 -0.83 8.61 -4.06
N THR A 24 -0.04 8.40 -5.12
CA THR A 24 -0.07 7.16 -5.90
C THR A 24 0.21 5.95 -5.02
N LYS A 25 1.25 5.98 -4.19
CA LYS A 25 1.56 4.88 -3.28
C LYS A 25 0.47 4.62 -2.25
N LYS A 26 -0.20 5.66 -1.74
CA LYS A 26 -1.37 5.51 -0.85
C LYS A 26 -2.53 4.82 -1.56
N TRP A 27 -2.77 5.14 -2.83
CA TRP A 27 -3.78 4.43 -3.65
C TRP A 27 -3.42 2.97 -3.88
N GLU A 28 -2.15 2.68 -4.18
CA GLU A 28 -1.65 1.31 -4.31
C GLU A 28 -1.79 0.53 -2.99
N LEU A 29 -1.40 1.14 -1.87
CA LEU A 29 -1.56 0.54 -0.54
C LEU A 29 -3.03 0.22 -0.26
N ARG A 30 -3.95 1.15 -0.56
CA ARG A 30 -5.39 0.92 -0.39
C ARG A 30 -5.85 -0.28 -1.21
N ARG A 31 -5.45 -0.38 -2.47
CA ARG A 31 -5.80 -1.53 -3.33
C ARG A 31 -5.26 -2.86 -2.78
N VAL A 32 -4.03 -2.87 -2.28
CA VAL A 32 -3.44 -4.08 -1.69
C VAL A 32 -4.18 -4.48 -0.42
N VAL A 33 -4.64 -3.52 0.40
CA VAL A 33 -5.48 -3.81 1.57
C VAL A 33 -6.83 -4.39 1.15
N GLU A 34 -7.49 -3.82 0.15
CA GLU A 34 -8.76 -4.36 -0.38
C GLU A 34 -8.59 -5.80 -0.91
N GLU A 35 -7.49 -6.07 -1.61
CA GLU A 35 -7.15 -7.41 -2.10
C GLU A 35 -6.89 -8.38 -0.93
N LEU A 36 -6.20 -7.92 0.11
CA LEU A 36 -5.93 -8.71 1.32
C LEU A 36 -7.23 -9.08 2.04
N GLU A 37 -8.16 -8.14 2.20
CA GLU A 37 -9.48 -8.38 2.79
C GLU A 37 -10.27 -9.43 1.99
N TYR A 38 -10.25 -9.31 0.65
CA TYR A 38 -10.89 -10.28 -0.24
C TYR A 38 -10.30 -11.69 -0.09
N VAL A 39 -8.97 -11.83 -0.15
CA VAL A 39 -8.30 -13.14 0.00
C VAL A 39 -8.51 -13.69 1.41
N ALA A 40 -8.58 -12.85 2.43
CA ALA A 40 -8.87 -13.26 3.80
C ALA A 40 -10.29 -13.81 3.93
N GLU A 41 -11.27 -13.18 3.28
CA GLU A 41 -12.64 -13.69 3.20
C GLU A 41 -12.70 -15.04 2.48
N GLN A 42 -12.02 -15.17 1.34
CA GLN A 42 -11.91 -16.46 0.62
C GLN A 42 -11.29 -17.56 1.48
N TYR A 43 -10.25 -17.23 2.24
CA TYR A 43 -9.62 -18.17 3.18
C TYR A 43 -10.58 -18.59 4.30
N GLN A 44 -11.31 -17.64 4.90
CA GLN A 44 -12.30 -17.97 5.93
C GLN A 44 -13.46 -18.82 5.38
N MET A 45 -13.96 -18.50 4.19
CA MET A 45 -14.99 -19.30 3.52
C MET A 45 -14.48 -20.71 3.24
N LYS A 46 -13.34 -20.86 2.56
CA LYS A 46 -12.78 -22.19 2.27
C LYS A 46 -12.48 -22.96 3.55
N LYS A 47 -12.01 -22.31 4.61
CA LYS A 47 -11.78 -22.97 5.91
C LYS A 47 -13.09 -23.47 6.53
N LYS A 48 -14.18 -22.70 6.42
CA LYS A 48 -15.52 -23.06 6.93
C LYS A 48 -16.15 -24.23 6.17
N TYR A 49 -15.96 -24.29 4.85
CA TYR A 49 -16.54 -25.32 3.99
C TYR A 49 -15.61 -26.53 3.75
N GLN A 50 -14.65 -26.80 4.64
CA GLN A 50 -13.68 -27.90 4.52
C GLN A 50 -12.93 -27.93 3.18
N GLY A 51 -12.54 -26.75 2.69
CA GLY A 51 -11.69 -26.62 1.52
C GLY A 51 -10.42 -27.43 1.65
N SER A 52 -9.88 -27.88 0.50
CA SER A 52 -8.68 -28.71 0.49
C SER A 52 -7.53 -28.02 1.20
N LYS A 53 -6.71 -28.80 1.93
CA LYS A 53 -5.51 -28.28 2.59
C LYS A 53 -4.61 -27.51 1.62
N LYS A 54 -4.51 -27.97 0.37
CA LYS A 54 -3.74 -27.29 -0.69
C LYS A 54 -4.29 -25.90 -0.99
N ASP A 55 -5.61 -25.76 -1.13
CA ASP A 55 -6.26 -24.46 -1.39
C ASP A 55 -6.03 -23.47 -0.24
N LEU A 56 -6.09 -23.95 1.01
CA LEU A 56 -5.84 -23.13 2.18
C LEU A 56 -4.37 -22.67 2.27
N ASP A 57 -3.42 -23.55 1.93
CA ASP A 57 -2.00 -23.18 1.89
C ASP A 57 -1.67 -22.16 0.80
N VAL A 58 -2.33 -22.25 -0.38
CA VAL A 58 -2.21 -21.26 -1.44
C VAL A 58 -2.73 -19.90 -0.97
N LEU A 59 -3.96 -19.84 -0.47
CA LEU A 59 -4.56 -18.58 0.03
C LEU A 59 -3.76 -17.98 1.19
N LYS A 60 -3.20 -18.82 2.07
CA LYS A 60 -2.33 -18.37 3.16
C LYS A 60 -1.01 -17.78 2.64
N SER A 61 -0.47 -18.34 1.56
CA SER A 61 0.75 -17.82 0.93
C SER A 61 0.46 -16.49 0.22
N GLU A 62 -0.66 -16.38 -0.47
CA GLU A 62 -1.13 -15.13 -1.08
C GLU A 62 -1.34 -14.03 -0.03
N LEU A 63 -2.00 -14.35 1.09
CA LEU A 63 -2.17 -13.40 2.21
C LEU A 63 -0.84 -12.89 2.75
N ARG A 64 0.16 -13.78 2.91
CA ARG A 64 1.50 -13.37 3.36
C ARG A 64 2.18 -12.45 2.35
N ALA A 65 2.07 -12.75 1.06
CA ALA A 65 2.64 -11.91 0.01
C ALA A 65 1.99 -10.53 -0.02
N LEU A 66 0.67 -10.45 0.11
CA LEU A 66 -0.07 -9.18 0.17
C LEU A 66 0.26 -8.38 1.43
N LEU A 67 0.39 -9.04 2.59
CA LEU A 67 0.84 -8.41 3.83
C LEU A 67 2.24 -7.80 3.69
N GLN A 68 3.18 -8.55 3.11
CA GLN A 68 4.53 -8.05 2.87
C GLN A 68 4.51 -6.85 1.93
N ARG A 69 3.77 -6.93 0.83
CA ARG A 69 3.63 -5.83 -0.13
C ARG A 69 3.02 -4.58 0.49
N ALA A 70 2.00 -4.74 1.35
CA ALA A 70 1.41 -3.62 2.07
C ALA A 70 2.40 -2.98 3.05
N TYR A 71 3.20 -3.80 3.73
CA TYR A 71 4.25 -3.34 4.63
C TYR A 71 5.35 -2.57 3.90
N ASP A 72 5.83 -3.09 2.76
CA ASP A 72 6.85 -2.44 1.94
C ASP A 72 6.34 -1.08 1.43
N LEU A 73 5.11 -1.02 0.92
CA LEU A 73 4.47 0.24 0.49
C LEU A 73 4.32 1.23 1.66
N ALA A 74 4.00 0.77 2.86
CA ALA A 74 3.90 1.63 4.03
C ALA A 74 5.26 2.19 4.45
N ILE A 75 6.35 1.40 4.38
CA ILE A 75 7.71 1.89 4.58
C ILE A 75 8.07 2.92 3.52
N GLU A 76 7.83 2.62 2.24
CA GLU A 76 8.15 3.55 1.15
C GLU A 76 7.41 4.89 1.31
N ILE A 77 6.14 4.87 1.71
CA ILE A 77 5.39 6.10 2.02
C ILE A 77 6.02 6.84 3.20
N ARG A 78 6.41 6.13 4.26
CA ARG A 78 7.03 6.72 5.45
C ARG A 78 8.36 7.40 5.11
N ASP A 79 9.19 6.75 4.30
CA ASP A 79 10.51 7.28 3.93
C ASP A 79 10.41 8.45 2.93
N LEU A 80 9.25 8.63 2.28
CA LEU A 80 8.94 9.76 1.41
C LEU A 80 8.28 10.95 2.14
N THR A 81 7.78 10.76 3.37
CA THR A 81 7.03 11.77 4.16
C THR A 81 7.93 12.44 5.17
#